data_AF-A0A367AK92-F1
#
_entry.id   AF-A0A367AK92-F1
#
_cell.length_a   1.000
_cell.length_b   1.000
_cell.length_c   1.000
_cell.angle_alpha   90.00
_cell.angle_beta   90.00
_cell.angle_gamma   90.00
#
_symmetry.space_group_name_H-M   'P 1'
#
loop_
_entity.id
_entity.type
_entity.pdbx_description
1 polymer ?
#
loop_
_entity_poly.entity_id
_entity_poly.type
_entity_poly.pdbx_seq_one_letter_code
_entity_poly.pdbx_strand_id
1 'polypeptide(L)'
;MDAAQSTVSFLASPQPVQVHHLGSWHDGDLLGWRHDADGSCWVRVRAVVEGLRRTAWVELTTVRLPEPDAVRDTRPHPLLRHGRGGGQKPLLQPARPRHRAAVLDEDLHPAWA
;
A
#
# COMPACT_ATOMS: atom_id res chain seq x y z
N MET A 1 10.66 -31.13 -7.12
CA MET A 1 10.44 -30.02 -6.18
C MET A 1 9.64 -28.98 -6.95
N ASP A 2 8.48 -28.59 -6.44
CA ASP A 2 7.68 -27.55 -7.10
C ASP A 2 8.23 -26.17 -6.74
N ALA A 3 8.29 -25.27 -7.72
CA ALA A 3 8.77 -23.91 -7.51
C ALA A 3 7.59 -23.06 -7.02
N ALA A 4 7.42 -23.00 -5.69
CA ALA A 4 6.28 -22.35 -5.08
C ALA A 4 6.18 -20.87 -5.49
N GLN A 5 5.05 -20.50 -6.10
CA GLN A 5 4.90 -19.25 -6.84
C GLN A 5 4.54 -18.09 -5.89
N SER A 6 5.56 -17.44 -5.31
CA SER A 6 5.36 -16.16 -4.61
C SER A 6 4.73 -15.12 -5.54
N THR A 7 3.49 -14.72 -5.25
CA THR A 7 2.72 -13.82 -6.11
C THR A 7 2.95 -12.38 -5.69
N VAL A 8 3.61 -11.60 -6.54
CA VAL A 8 3.93 -10.18 -6.31
C VAL A 8 2.89 -9.28 -7.00
N SER A 9 2.42 -8.24 -6.32
CA SER A 9 1.48 -7.23 -6.83
C SER A 9 1.95 -5.83 -6.47
N PHE A 10 1.82 -4.87 -7.39
CA PHE A 10 2.15 -3.46 -7.16
C PHE A 10 0.93 -2.57 -7.40
N LEU A 11 0.81 -1.52 -6.60
CA LEU A 11 -0.24 -0.50 -6.74
C LEU A 11 0.09 0.44 -7.91
N ALA A 12 -0.93 0.85 -8.65
CA ALA A 12 -0.80 1.84 -9.73
C ALA A 12 -0.50 3.26 -9.21
N SER A 13 -0.98 3.56 -8.00
CA SER A 13 -0.69 4.79 -7.26
C SER A 13 -0.24 4.39 -5.85
N PRO A 14 0.84 4.98 -5.29
CA PRO A 14 1.23 4.72 -3.91
C PRO A 14 0.11 5.07 -2.92
N GLN A 15 -0.09 4.23 -1.90
CA GLN A 15 -1.10 4.43 -0.87
C GLN A 15 -0.44 4.91 0.43
N PRO A 16 -0.86 6.05 1.03
CA PRO A 16 -0.33 6.50 2.32
C PRO A 16 -0.54 5.47 3.43
N VAL A 17 0.51 5.21 4.20
CA VAL A 17 0.57 4.29 5.34
C VAL A 17 1.52 4.83 6.41
N GLN A 18 1.47 4.24 7.60
CA GLN A 18 2.50 4.37 8.62
C GLN A 18 3.21 3.03 8.82
N VAL A 19 4.54 3.09 8.97
CA VAL A 19 5.42 1.93 9.13
C VAL A 19 6.05 1.98 10.52
N HIS A 20 5.99 0.86 11.25
CA HIS A 20 6.59 0.74 12.57
C HIS A 20 8.09 0.46 12.46
N HIS A 21 8.92 1.35 13.03
CA HIS A 21 10.38 1.23 13.04
C HIS A 21 10.94 1.83 14.34
N LEU A 22 11.81 1.06 15.03
CA LEU A 22 12.44 1.42 16.31
C LEU A 22 11.45 1.93 17.39
N GLY A 23 10.28 1.29 17.50
CA GLY A 23 9.25 1.65 18.49
C GLY A 23 8.40 2.88 18.12
N SER A 24 8.65 3.50 16.97
CA SER A 24 7.92 4.66 16.46
C SER A 24 7.16 4.31 15.18
N TRP A 25 6.08 5.05 14.89
CA TRP A 25 5.39 5.01 13.60
C TRP A 25 5.90 6.15 12.72
N HIS A 26 6.33 5.83 11.50
CA HIS A 26 6.86 6.78 10.51
C HIS A 26 5.97 6.79 9.27
N ASP A 27 5.67 7.98 8.74
CA ASP A 27 4.85 8.10 7.53
C ASP A 27 5.56 7.58 6.28
N GLY A 28 4.79 6.97 5.36
CA GLY A 28 5.32 6.44 4.12
C GLY A 28 4.25 6.02 3.12
N ASP A 29 4.73 5.39 2.04
CA ASP A 29 3.93 4.87 0.94
C ASP A 29 3.95 3.33 0.93
N LEU A 30 2.77 2.71 0.85
CA LEU A 30 2.61 1.33 0.38
C LEU A 30 2.71 1.34 -1.15
N LEU A 31 3.60 0.50 -1.69
CA LEU A 31 3.85 0.35 -3.13
C LEU A 31 3.29 -0.97 -3.70
N GLY A 32 3.04 -1.97 -2.84
CA GLY A 32 2.60 -3.30 -3.26
C GLY A 32 2.72 -4.33 -2.14
N TRP A 33 2.42 -5.59 -2.47
CA TRP A 33 2.52 -6.73 -1.57
C TRP A 33 3.00 -7.98 -2.32
N ARG A 34 3.46 -8.99 -1.59
CA ARG A 34 3.63 -10.35 -2.07
C ARG A 34 3.09 -11.34 -1.05
N HIS A 35 2.61 -12.47 -1.54
CA HIS A 35 2.36 -13.65 -0.70
C HIS A 35 3.46 -14.67 -0.99
N ASP A 36 4.07 -15.21 0.06
CA ASP A 36 5.02 -16.31 -0.02
C ASP A 36 4.32 -17.66 0.24
N ALA A 37 5.04 -18.77 -0.01
CA ALA A 37 4.48 -20.12 -0.10
C ALA A 37 3.85 -20.67 1.18
N ASP A 38 4.22 -20.11 2.33
CA ASP A 38 3.72 -20.37 3.67
C ASP A 38 2.42 -19.61 4.00
N GLY A 39 2.01 -18.68 3.12
CA GLY A 39 0.90 -17.75 3.36
C GLY A 39 1.32 -16.42 3.98
N SER A 40 2.62 -16.18 4.23
CA SER A 40 3.12 -14.91 4.76
C SER A 40 2.89 -13.76 3.78
N CYS A 41 2.36 -12.64 4.27
CA CYS A 41 2.14 -11.44 3.50
C CYS A 41 3.18 -10.37 3.82
N TRP A 42 4.03 -10.08 2.83
CA TRP A 42 5.02 -9.02 2.88
C TRP A 42 4.53 -7.83 2.07
N VAL A 43 4.65 -6.63 2.62
CA VAL A 43 4.28 -5.37 1.96
C VAL A 43 5.52 -4.58 1.59
N ARG A 44 5.56 -4.02 0.38
CA ARG A 44 6.64 -3.16 -0.08
C ARG A 44 6.32 -1.72 0.28
N VAL A 45 7.11 -1.14 1.17
CA VAL A 45 6.90 0.22 1.68
C VAL A 45 8.07 1.13 1.34
N ARG A 46 7.80 2.43 1.32
CA ARG A 46 8.78 3.51 1.15
C ARG A 46 8.51 4.61 2.18
N ALA A 47 9.37 4.73 3.18
CA ALA A 47 9.23 5.68 4.28
C ALA A 47 10.51 6.51 4.45
N VAL A 48 10.43 7.60 5.22
CA VAL A 48 11.61 8.30 5.74
C VAL A 48 11.81 7.85 7.18
N VAL A 49 12.94 7.18 7.45
CA VAL A 49 13.33 6.69 8.78
C VAL A 49 14.76 7.14 9.05
N GLU A 50 15.06 7.62 10.26
CA GLU A 50 16.34 8.24 10.61
C GLU A 50 16.82 9.30 9.59
N GLY A 51 15.88 10.07 9.05
CA GLY A 51 16.12 11.08 8.01
C GLY A 51 16.39 10.53 6.60
N LEU A 52 16.47 9.21 6.41
CA LEU A 52 16.78 8.56 5.14
C LEU A 52 15.52 7.96 4.49
N ARG A 53 15.31 8.26 3.21
CA ARG A 53 14.23 7.67 2.42
C ARG A 53 14.59 6.25 1.99
N ARG A 54 14.11 5.25 2.73
CA ARG A 54 14.33 3.82 2.44
C ARG A 54 13.17 3.23 1.63
N THR A 55 13.37 2.07 1.01
CA THR A 55 12.31 1.27 0.37
C THR A 55 12.61 -0.20 0.62
N ALA A 56 11.69 -0.93 1.25
CA ALA A 56 11.92 -2.27 1.75
C ALA A 56 10.67 -3.16 1.66
N TRP A 57 10.86 -4.47 1.83
CA TRP A 57 9.79 -5.42 2.10
C TRP A 57 9.71 -5.65 3.61
N VAL A 58 8.51 -5.50 4.18
CA VAL A 58 8.26 -5.63 5.62
C VAL A 58 7.01 -6.49 5.86
N GLU A 59 6.85 -7.08 7.04
CA GLU A 59 5.62 -7.83 7.35
C GLU A 59 4.40 -6.90 7.37
N LEU A 60 3.24 -7.39 6.93
CA LEU A 60 1.96 -6.68 7.03
C LEU A 60 1.63 -6.19 8.45
N THR A 61 2.09 -6.93 9.48
CA THR A 61 1.98 -6.59 10.91
C THR A 61 2.65 -5.26 11.29
N THR A 62 3.65 -4.81 10.53
CA THR A 62 4.44 -3.59 10.79
C THR A 62 3.87 -2.35 10.11
N VAL A 63 2.73 -2.44 9.43
CA VAL A 63 2.16 -1.36 8.62
C VAL A 63 0.69 -1.12 8.97
N ARG A 64 0.31 0.15 9.10
CA ARG A 64 -1.08 0.57 9.33
C ARG A 64 -1.49 1.68 8.37
N LEU A 65 -2.80 1.90 8.20
CA LEU A 65 -3.28 3.16 7.61
C LEU A 65 -2.92 4.31 8.56
N PRO A 66 -2.65 5.54 8.06
CA PRO A 66 -2.41 6.68 8.92
C PRO A 66 -3.62 6.90 9.83
N GLU A 67 -3.38 7.19 11.11
CA GLU A 67 -4.46 7.59 12.01
C GLU A 67 -5.08 8.90 11.48
N PRO A 68 -6.41 8.99 11.33
CA PRO A 68 -7.04 10.22 10.87
C PRO A 68 -6.80 11.31 11.92
N ASP A 69 -6.24 12.44 11.48
CA ASP A 69 -5.95 13.59 12.34
C ASP A 69 -7.14 13.91 13.25
N ALA A 70 -6.92 13.84 14.56
CA ALA A 70 -7.95 14.08 15.57
C ALA A 70 -8.36 15.56 15.71
N VAL A 71 -8.19 16.34 14.63
CA VAL A 71 -8.75 17.68 14.44
C VAL A 71 -10.26 17.55 14.27
N ARG A 72 -10.92 17.28 15.41
CA ARG A 72 -12.38 17.32 15.66
C ARG A 72 -13.22 17.41 14.38
N ASP A 73 -13.61 16.27 13.82
CA ASP A 73 -14.72 16.25 12.85
C ASP A 73 -16.05 16.41 13.62
N THR A 74 -16.25 17.61 14.17
CA THR A 74 -17.49 18.05 14.80
C THR A 74 -18.57 18.41 13.77
N ARG A 75 -18.35 18.08 12.49
CA ARG A 75 -19.43 18.02 11.51
C ARG A 75 -20.27 16.79 11.87
N PRO A 76 -21.56 16.92 12.21
CA PRO A 76 -22.37 15.74 12.48
C PRO A 76 -22.38 14.86 11.24
N HIS A 77 -21.82 13.64 11.32
CA HIS A 77 -21.87 12.69 10.22
C HIS A 77 -23.34 12.51 9.80
N PRO A 78 -23.73 12.89 8.57
CA PRO A 78 -25.12 12.78 8.16
C PRO A 78 -25.48 11.30 8.14
N LEU A 79 -26.41 10.88 9.02
CA LEU A 79 -26.97 9.53 8.96
C LEU A 79 -27.70 9.40 7.62
N LEU A 80 -27.02 8.80 6.64
CA LEU A 80 -27.51 8.61 5.27
C LEU A 80 -28.70 7.65 5.28
N ARG A 81 -29.89 8.19 5.57
CA ARG A 81 -31.16 7.55 5.24
C ARG A 81 -31.11 7.21 3.75
N HIS A 82 -31.25 5.94 3.40
CA HIS A 82 -31.18 5.46 2.02
C HIS A 82 -32.37 5.96 1.17
N GLY A 83 -32.31 7.24 0.78
CA GLY A 83 -33.27 7.94 -0.07
C GLY A 83 -33.01 7.65 -1.54
N ARG A 84 -33.89 6.88 -2.16
CA ARG A 84 -33.89 6.47 -3.57
C ARG A 84 -34.10 7.68 -4.50
N GLY A 85 -33.09 8.10 -5.30
CA GLY A 85 -33.26 9.23 -6.23
C GLY A 85 -32.14 9.53 -7.25
N GLY A 86 -32.16 8.83 -8.40
CA GLY A 86 -31.86 9.32 -9.77
C GLY A 86 -30.62 10.18 -10.14
N GLY A 87 -29.83 9.69 -11.10
CA GLY A 87 -28.93 10.49 -11.97
C GLY A 87 -27.55 10.82 -11.39
N GLN A 88 -26.48 11.00 -12.18
CA GLN A 88 -26.36 11.12 -13.65
C GLN A 88 -25.11 10.35 -14.18
N LYS A 89 -25.04 10.11 -15.50
CA LYS A 89 -23.84 9.57 -16.19
C LYS A 89 -23.81 9.97 -17.68
N PRO A 90 -22.82 10.77 -18.10
CA PRO A 90 -22.06 10.51 -19.35
C PRO A 90 -20.56 10.92 -19.23
N LEU A 91 -19.58 10.52 -20.06
CA LEU A 91 -19.48 9.51 -21.12
C LEU A 91 -18.02 8.92 -21.19
N LEU A 92 -17.63 8.26 -22.30
CA LEU A 92 -16.36 7.54 -22.55
C LEU A 92 -15.07 8.43 -22.51
N GLN A 93 -13.85 7.96 -22.17
CA GLN A 93 -12.99 6.83 -22.65
C GLN A 93 -12.45 6.99 -24.09
N PRO A 94 -11.19 6.55 -24.42
CA PRO A 94 -10.51 5.26 -24.13
C PRO A 94 -9.28 5.41 -23.18
N ALA A 95 -8.07 4.79 -23.22
CA ALA A 95 -7.34 3.93 -24.20
C ALA A 95 -6.15 3.10 -23.59
N ARG A 96 -5.38 2.40 -24.45
CA ARG A 96 -4.14 1.58 -24.24
C ARG A 96 -3.30 1.61 -25.57
N PRO A 97 -2.07 1.04 -25.77
CA PRO A 97 -1.29 0.07 -24.95
C PRO A 97 0.28 0.19 -24.92
N ARG A 98 0.95 -0.71 -24.15
CA ARG A 98 2.32 -1.30 -24.37
C ARG A 98 3.56 -0.37 -24.31
N HIS A 99 4.81 -0.78 -24.02
CA HIS A 99 5.50 -2.06 -23.69
C HIS A 99 6.76 -1.76 -22.83
N ARG A 100 7.28 -2.72 -22.03
CA ARG A 100 8.70 -3.25 -22.01
C ARG A 100 9.03 -3.98 -20.68
N ALA A 101 10.01 -4.89 -20.69
CA ALA A 101 10.52 -5.70 -19.56
C ALA A 101 11.91 -5.20 -19.07
N ALA A 102 12.55 -5.71 -18.00
CA ALA A 102 12.18 -6.79 -17.06
C ALA A 102 12.16 -6.32 -15.58
N VAL A 103 12.97 -6.73 -14.57
CA VAL A 103 14.20 -7.57 -14.44
C VAL A 103 14.17 -8.32 -13.08
N LEU A 104 15.03 -9.34 -12.91
CA LEU A 104 15.44 -10.01 -11.65
C LEU A 104 15.84 -9.01 -10.54
N ASP A 105 15.40 -9.16 -9.29
CA ASP A 105 15.88 -10.09 -8.23
C ASP A 105 17.23 -9.65 -7.64
N GLU A 106 17.21 -9.11 -6.41
CA GLU A 106 18.39 -9.04 -5.52
C GLU A 106 17.95 -8.91 -4.04
N ASP A 107 18.37 -9.90 -3.25
CA ASP A 107 18.49 -10.04 -1.79
C ASP A 107 17.38 -9.70 -0.77
N LEU A 108 17.18 -10.67 0.12
CA LEU A 108 16.47 -10.62 1.40
C LEU A 108 17.32 -9.90 2.48
N HIS A 109 17.69 -8.64 2.24
CA HIS A 109 18.37 -7.83 3.26
C HIS A 109 17.46 -7.57 4.48
N PRO A 110 18.02 -7.50 5.72
CA PRO A 110 17.27 -7.08 6.90
C PRO A 110 16.74 -5.66 6.69
N ALA A 111 15.42 -5.51 6.68
CA ALA A 111 14.70 -4.44 5.97
C ALA A 111 14.94 -2.98 6.41
N TRP A 112 15.79 -2.75 7.42
CA TRP A 112 16.11 -1.42 7.95
C TRP A 112 17.59 -1.20 8.34
N ALA A 113 18.51 -2.08 7.93
CA ALA A 113 19.97 -1.86 8.12
C ALA A 113 20.47 -0.74 7.21
#